data_AF-A0AAJ0CRK3-F1
#
_entry.id   AF-A0AAJ0CRK3-F1
#
_cell.length_a   1.000
_cell.length_b   1.000
_cell.length_c   1.000
_cell.angle_alpha   90.00
_cell.angle_beta   90.00
_cell.angle_gamma   90.00
#
_symmetry.space_group_name_H-M   'P 1'
#
loop_
_entity.id
_entity.type
_entity.pdbx_description
1 polymer ?
#
loop_
_entity_poly.entity_id
_entity_poly.type
_entity_poly.pdbx_seq_one_letter_code
_entity_poly.pdbx_strand_id
1 'polypeptide(L)'
;MVGSKAHSTVRNAFHERCFDLSGQGSSQHLTEFEATEALWESLREKQAIAFAQFVHASREALVEEAKNTTPAERCILGKQFQAFIDDAESLLKPSPPTHSRPVVETTSLYIRQVLELMAYQTQGSNAHVLETSGLCIGIPPAILAATFLSYDSQDLVLAAVGGVRLAFWIGLRGSRALSSVTRDWTRGDIVGSRRIWGIKAPTRRLTELLFSPNEGML
;
A
#
# COMPACT_ATOMS: atom_id res chain seq x y z
N MET A 1 -45.78 -32.59 32.25
CA MET A 1 -45.84 -31.34 31.44
C MET A 1 -44.44 -30.76 31.45
N VAL A 2 -43.60 -31.21 30.51
CA VAL A 2 -43.16 -30.44 29.32
C VAL A 2 -42.61 -29.07 29.73
N GLY A 3 -41.27 -28.99 29.75
CA GLY A 3 -40.51 -27.82 30.11
C GLY A 3 -40.55 -26.73 29.05
N SER A 4 -40.36 -25.49 29.50
CA SER A 4 -40.05 -24.35 28.65
C SER A 4 -38.62 -23.94 28.96
N LYS A 5 -37.68 -24.37 28.12
CA LYS A 5 -36.35 -23.79 28.04
C LYS A 5 -36.49 -22.48 27.28
N ALA A 6 -36.26 -21.36 27.96
CA ALA A 6 -36.07 -20.07 27.33
C ALA A 6 -34.83 -20.17 26.43
N HIS A 7 -35.05 -20.19 25.11
CA HIS A 7 -34.01 -19.93 24.13
C HIS A 7 -33.59 -18.47 24.29
N SER A 8 -32.50 -18.22 25.02
CA SER A 8 -31.77 -16.97 24.91
C SER A 8 -31.11 -16.95 23.54
N THR A 9 -31.66 -16.14 22.63
CA THR A 9 -31.05 -15.80 21.36
C THR A 9 -29.77 -15.03 21.67
N VAL A 10 -28.63 -15.73 21.71
CA VAL A 10 -27.30 -15.12 21.66
C VAL A 10 -27.21 -14.45 20.29
N ARG A 11 -27.51 -13.15 20.24
CA ARG A 11 -27.11 -12.30 19.12
C ARG A 11 -25.59 -12.24 19.15
N ASN A 12 -24.95 -13.13 18.39
CA ASN A 12 -23.56 -12.94 17.99
C ASN A 12 -23.50 -11.60 17.26
N ALA A 13 -22.96 -10.57 17.91
CA ALA A 13 -22.63 -9.32 17.27
C ALA A 13 -21.49 -9.63 16.28
N PHE A 14 -21.84 -9.82 15.01
CA PHE A 14 -20.85 -9.79 13.94
C PHE A 14 -20.28 -8.37 13.91
N HIS A 15 -18.97 -8.24 14.11
CA HIS A 15 -18.27 -6.97 13.92
C HIS A 15 -18.11 -6.76 12.41
N GLU A 16 -19.12 -6.17 11.80
CA GLU A 16 -19.10 -5.75 10.41
C GLU A 16 -18.11 -4.58 10.25
N ARG A 17 -17.15 -4.68 9.32
CA ARG A 17 -16.23 -3.59 8.99
C ARG A 17 -16.11 -3.37 7.49
N CYS A 18 -16.08 -2.10 7.11
CA CYS A 18 -15.69 -1.63 5.78
C CYS A 18 -14.17 -1.38 5.78
N PHE A 19 -13.49 -1.82 4.71
CA PHE A 19 -12.06 -1.55 4.49
C PHE A 19 -11.89 -0.40 3.50
N ASP A 20 -11.34 0.73 3.95
CA ASP A 20 -10.97 1.85 3.08
C ASP A 20 -9.44 1.96 2.97
N LEU A 21 -8.93 1.69 1.76
CA LEU A 21 -7.51 1.58 1.48
C LEU A 21 -7.03 2.80 0.69
N SER A 22 -6.22 3.62 1.37
CA SER A 22 -5.75 4.90 0.88
C SER A 22 -4.72 4.80 -0.26
N GLY A 23 -4.59 5.88 -1.04
CA GLY A 23 -3.53 6.04 -2.03
C GLY A 23 -2.26 6.69 -1.49
N GLN A 24 -1.30 6.95 -2.39
CA GLN A 24 -0.09 7.73 -2.12
C GLN A 24 -0.43 9.15 -1.63
N GLY A 25 0.39 9.71 -0.74
CA GLY A 25 0.15 11.01 -0.09
C GLY A 25 -0.85 10.99 1.09
N SER A 26 -1.28 9.80 1.53
CA SER A 26 -1.96 9.59 2.82
C SER A 26 -0.95 9.63 3.97
N SER A 27 -1.38 9.60 5.24
CA SER A 27 -0.45 9.46 6.37
C SER A 27 -0.07 7.99 6.65
N GLN A 28 -0.74 7.03 6.01
CA GLN A 28 -0.63 5.58 6.25
C GLN A 28 0.65 4.94 5.66
N HIS A 29 1.77 5.64 5.72
CA HIS A 29 3.05 5.14 5.24
C HIS A 29 3.78 4.35 6.34
N LEU A 30 4.68 3.44 5.94
CA LEU A 30 5.57 2.69 6.84
C LEU A 30 6.50 3.58 7.70
N THR A 31 6.43 4.90 7.52
CA THR A 31 7.15 5.90 8.29
C THR A 31 6.51 6.18 9.65
N GLU A 32 5.26 5.76 9.89
CA GLU A 32 4.65 5.74 11.21
C GLU A 32 5.20 4.56 12.02
N PHE A 33 6.45 4.69 12.46
CA PHE A 33 7.27 3.60 13.00
C PHE A 33 6.58 2.85 14.15
N GLU A 34 5.96 3.54 15.10
CA GLU A 34 5.33 2.91 16.28
C GLU A 34 4.10 2.06 15.94
N ALA A 35 3.17 2.60 15.12
CA ALA A 35 2.02 1.86 14.61
C ALA A 35 2.44 0.72 13.67
N THR A 36 3.67 0.79 13.18
CA THR A 36 4.24 -0.16 12.24
C THR A 36 4.92 -1.34 12.93
N GLU A 37 5.72 -1.09 13.96
CA GLU A 37 6.29 -2.13 14.81
C GLU A 37 5.19 -2.94 15.51
N ALA A 38 4.17 -2.26 16.07
CA ALA A 38 3.07 -2.94 16.74
C ALA A 38 2.29 -3.90 15.82
N LEU A 39 2.12 -3.54 14.54
CA LEU A 39 1.51 -4.39 13.53
C LEU A 39 2.35 -5.65 13.31
N TRP A 40 3.66 -5.48 13.12
CA TRP A 40 4.55 -6.60 12.82
C TRP A 40 4.70 -7.55 13.98
N GLU A 41 4.82 -7.04 15.20
CA GLU A 41 4.91 -7.89 16.40
C GLU A 41 3.64 -8.73 16.56
N SER A 42 2.46 -8.15 16.34
CA SER A 42 1.20 -8.91 16.35
C SER A 42 1.16 -9.99 15.26
N LEU A 43 1.69 -9.72 14.07
CA LEU A 43 1.75 -10.69 12.97
C LEU A 43 2.79 -11.79 13.23
N ARG A 44 3.95 -11.45 13.79
CA ARG A 44 4.99 -12.40 14.19
C ARG A 44 4.49 -13.36 15.27
N GLU A 45 3.64 -12.89 16.17
CA GLU A 45 3.07 -13.74 17.22
C GLU A 45 1.94 -14.64 16.67
N LYS A 46 1.03 -14.09 15.86
CA LYS A 46 -0.24 -14.76 15.52
C LYS A 46 -0.28 -15.39 14.12
N GLN A 47 0.56 -14.94 13.20
CA GLN A 47 0.61 -15.38 11.79
C GLN A 47 2.04 -15.48 11.26
N ALA A 48 3.00 -15.90 12.12
CA ALA A 48 4.44 -15.87 11.85
C ALA A 48 4.83 -16.44 10.46
N ILE A 49 4.24 -17.58 10.09
CA ILE A 49 4.56 -18.31 8.86
C ILE A 49 4.12 -17.50 7.64
N ALA A 50 2.84 -17.14 7.56
CA ALA A 50 2.30 -16.40 6.42
C ALA A 50 2.98 -15.02 6.29
N PHE A 51 3.21 -14.35 7.43
CA PHE A 51 3.93 -13.07 7.48
C PHE A 51 5.34 -13.19 6.89
N ALA A 52 6.15 -14.14 7.40
CA ALA A 52 7.52 -14.34 6.93
C ALA A 52 7.56 -14.74 5.44
N GLN A 53 6.65 -15.62 5.02
CA GLN A 53 6.52 -16.04 3.63
C GLN A 53 6.20 -14.85 2.71
N PHE A 54 5.22 -14.01 3.08
CA PHE A 54 4.85 -12.85 2.29
C PHE A 54 6.01 -11.86 2.17
N VAL A 55 6.67 -11.49 3.27
CA VAL A 55 7.77 -10.52 3.25
C VAL A 55 8.95 -11.05 2.43
N HIS A 56 9.33 -12.31 2.62
CA HIS A 56 10.43 -12.92 1.86
C HIS A 56 10.12 -13.01 0.36
N ALA A 57 8.95 -13.54 0.00
CA ALA A 57 8.55 -13.69 -1.40
C ALA A 57 8.37 -12.32 -2.09
N SER A 58 7.93 -11.30 -1.34
CA SER A 58 7.86 -9.91 -1.84
C SER A 58 9.24 -9.38 -2.18
N ARG A 59 10.25 -9.62 -1.34
CA ARG A 59 11.64 -9.25 -1.63
C ARG A 59 12.15 -9.95 -2.87
N GLU A 60 11.99 -11.27 -2.94
CA GLU A 60 12.47 -12.05 -4.09
C GLU A 60 11.84 -11.57 -5.40
N ALA A 61 10.53 -11.31 -5.38
CA ALA A 61 9.82 -10.73 -6.51
C ALA A 61 10.42 -9.37 -6.91
N LEU A 62 10.63 -8.45 -5.97
CA LEU A 62 11.22 -7.13 -6.27
C LEU A 62 12.65 -7.24 -6.81
N VAL A 63 13.47 -8.15 -6.28
CA VAL A 63 14.82 -8.42 -6.78
C VAL A 63 14.77 -8.95 -8.22
N GLU A 64 13.84 -9.85 -8.52
CA GLU A 64 13.63 -10.36 -9.88
C GLU A 64 13.20 -9.25 -10.83
N GLU A 65 12.18 -8.46 -10.47
CA GLU A 65 11.72 -7.34 -11.29
C GLU A 65 12.84 -6.33 -11.54
N ALA A 66 13.63 -6.00 -10.51
CA ALA A 66 14.78 -5.11 -10.63
C ALA A 66 15.82 -5.61 -11.64
N LYS A 67 16.11 -6.91 -11.65
CA LYS A 67 17.05 -7.53 -12.61
C LYS A 67 16.56 -7.43 -14.05
N ASN A 68 15.24 -7.55 -14.24
CA ASN A 68 14.59 -7.52 -15.55
C ASN A 68 14.41 -6.09 -16.13
N THR A 69 14.78 -5.06 -15.37
CA THR A 69 14.70 -3.67 -15.86
C THR A 69 15.78 -3.33 -16.88
N THR A 70 15.45 -2.42 -17.79
CA THR A 70 16.39 -1.86 -18.78
C THR A 70 17.45 -0.98 -18.12
N PRO A 71 18.60 -0.69 -18.77
CA PRO A 71 19.62 0.21 -18.21
C PRO A 71 19.07 1.60 -17.84
N ALA A 72 18.15 2.15 -18.61
CA ALA A 72 17.51 3.44 -18.32
C ALA A 72 16.63 3.36 -17.07
N GLU A 73 15.89 2.28 -16.89
CA GLU A 73 15.05 2.04 -15.71
C GLU A 73 15.90 1.80 -14.45
N ARG A 74 17.03 1.09 -14.57
CA ARG A 74 17.98 0.95 -13.46
C ARG A 74 18.53 2.28 -12.97
N CYS A 75 18.74 3.25 -13.88
CA CYS A 75 19.12 4.61 -13.51
C CYS A 75 18.04 5.31 -12.67
N ILE A 76 16.76 5.10 -13.01
CA ILE A 76 15.61 5.62 -12.25
C ILE A 76 15.52 4.97 -10.86
N LEU A 77 15.73 3.66 -10.76
CA LEU A 77 15.73 2.95 -9.47
C LEU A 77 16.84 3.47 -8.55
N GLY A 78 18.05 3.62 -9.08
CA GLY A 78 19.21 4.13 -8.34
C GLY A 78 19.66 3.20 -7.20
N LYS A 79 20.69 3.63 -6.48
CA LYS A 79 21.25 2.87 -5.34
C LYS A 79 20.28 2.78 -4.16
N GLN A 80 19.36 3.74 -4.07
CA GLN A 80 18.35 3.84 -3.03
C GLN A 80 17.36 2.67 -3.08
N PHE A 81 16.95 2.26 -4.29
CA PHE A 81 16.08 1.12 -4.43
C PHE A 81 16.80 -0.20 -4.12
N GLN A 82 18.10 -0.28 -4.42
CA GLN A 82 18.90 -1.44 -4.03
C GLN A 82 18.91 -1.62 -2.51
N ALA A 83 19.19 -0.56 -1.75
CA ALA A 83 19.14 -0.58 -0.29
C ALA A 83 17.76 -1.02 0.25
N PHE A 84 16.67 -0.66 -0.43
CA PHE A 84 15.31 -1.07 -0.05
C PHE A 84 15.06 -2.58 -0.20
N ILE A 85 15.71 -3.24 -1.17
CA ILE A 85 15.53 -4.69 -1.45
C ILE A 85 16.70 -5.54 -0.94
N ASP A 86 17.69 -4.95 -0.27
CA ASP A 86 18.89 -5.66 0.18
C ASP A 86 18.56 -6.76 1.18
N ASP A 87 17.63 -6.51 2.09
CA ASP A 87 17.12 -7.49 3.04
C ASP A 87 15.59 -7.42 3.19
N ALA A 88 15.00 -8.45 3.79
CA ALA A 88 13.55 -8.57 3.91
C ALA A 88 12.97 -7.57 4.92
N GLU A 89 13.72 -7.19 5.95
CA GLU A 89 13.31 -6.20 6.94
C GLU A 89 13.41 -4.76 6.41
N SER A 90 14.30 -4.50 5.45
CA SER A 90 14.43 -3.21 4.75
C SER A 90 13.18 -2.86 3.96
N LEU A 91 12.41 -3.86 3.50
CA LEU A 91 11.08 -3.63 2.90
C LEU A 91 10.08 -3.04 3.89
N LEU A 92 10.24 -3.41 5.15
CA LEU A 92 9.37 -3.02 6.25
C LEU A 92 9.78 -1.64 6.79
N LYS A 93 11.08 -1.31 6.72
CA LYS A 93 11.66 -0.07 7.26
C LYS A 93 12.38 0.73 6.15
N PRO A 94 11.66 1.28 5.16
CA PRO A 94 12.29 2.11 4.14
C PRO A 94 12.95 3.32 4.79
N SER A 95 14.22 3.56 4.49
CA SER A 95 14.95 4.69 5.04
C SER A 95 14.32 6.04 4.63
N PRO A 96 14.42 7.09 5.46
CA PRO A 96 13.83 8.40 5.15
C PRO A 96 14.22 8.98 3.77
N PRO A 97 15.46 8.84 3.26
CA PRO A 97 15.81 9.36 1.93
C PRO A 97 15.15 8.61 0.77
N THR A 98 14.63 7.41 1.01
CA THR A 98 14.14 6.51 -0.05
C THR A 98 12.62 6.44 -0.09
N HIS A 99 11.95 6.76 1.02
CA HIS A 99 10.50 6.57 1.19
C HIS A 99 9.62 7.38 0.21
N SER A 100 10.14 8.49 -0.32
CA SER A 100 9.44 9.44 -1.19
C SER A 100 9.71 9.17 -2.67
N ARG A 101 10.58 8.19 -2.97
CA ARG A 101 10.78 7.73 -4.35
C ARG A 101 9.53 6.96 -4.76
N PRO A 102 8.91 7.25 -5.91
CA PRO A 102 7.60 6.68 -6.26
C PRO A 102 7.58 5.15 -6.21
N VAL A 103 8.65 4.49 -6.67
CA VAL A 103 8.75 3.02 -6.63
C VAL A 103 8.70 2.49 -5.20
N VAL A 104 9.48 3.09 -4.28
CA VAL A 104 9.54 2.68 -2.88
C VAL A 104 8.24 3.03 -2.18
N GLU A 105 7.69 4.21 -2.40
CA GLU A 105 6.43 4.65 -1.79
C GLU A 105 5.26 3.74 -2.22
N THR A 106 5.09 3.49 -3.52
CA THR A 106 4.01 2.65 -4.05
C THR A 106 4.12 1.23 -3.51
N THR A 107 5.32 0.65 -3.48
CA THR A 107 5.53 -0.72 -3.01
C THR A 107 5.39 -0.84 -1.49
N SER A 108 5.99 0.05 -0.72
CA SER A 108 5.89 0.05 0.76
C SER A 108 4.45 0.26 1.24
N LEU A 109 3.70 1.17 0.62
CA LEU A 109 2.29 1.39 0.96
C LEU A 109 1.44 0.16 0.66
N TYR A 110 1.65 -0.47 -0.51
CA TYR A 110 0.96 -1.71 -0.85
C TYR A 110 1.28 -2.85 0.15
N ILE A 111 2.57 -3.04 0.47
CA ILE A 111 3.01 -4.06 1.44
C ILE A 111 2.35 -3.79 2.80
N ARG A 112 2.35 -2.54 3.26
CA ARG A 112 1.69 -2.13 4.52
C ARG A 112 0.22 -2.55 4.53
N GLN A 113 -0.52 -2.21 3.48
CA GLN A 113 -1.95 -2.49 3.38
C GLN A 113 -2.27 -3.99 3.37
N VAL A 114 -1.43 -4.80 2.72
CA VAL A 114 -1.55 -6.26 2.80
C VAL A 114 -1.29 -6.74 4.23
N LEU A 115 -0.27 -6.25 4.91
CA LEU A 115 0.02 -6.64 6.29
C LEU A 115 -1.11 -6.26 7.26
N GLU A 116 -1.74 -5.09 7.06
CA GLU A 116 -2.93 -4.69 7.82
C GLU A 116 -4.11 -5.63 7.57
N LEU A 117 -4.30 -6.07 6.33
CA LEU A 117 -5.30 -7.07 5.97
C LEU A 117 -5.02 -8.42 6.64
N MET A 118 -3.77 -8.89 6.64
CA MET A 118 -3.37 -10.10 7.36
C MET A 118 -3.65 -9.98 8.85
N ALA A 119 -3.29 -8.85 9.45
CA ALA A 119 -3.47 -8.60 10.88
C ALA A 119 -4.94 -8.49 11.27
N TYR A 120 -5.82 -8.06 10.37
CA TYR A 120 -7.25 -7.99 10.64
C TYR A 120 -7.85 -9.34 11.05
N GLN A 121 -7.44 -10.43 10.40
CA GLN A 121 -7.89 -11.78 10.77
C GLN A 121 -7.44 -12.19 12.18
N THR A 122 -6.39 -11.56 12.72
CA THR A 122 -5.93 -11.83 14.09
C THR A 122 -6.80 -11.20 15.18
N GLN A 123 -7.78 -10.37 14.80
CA GLN A 123 -8.66 -9.66 15.73
C GLN A 123 -9.90 -10.48 16.17
N GLY A 124 -10.11 -11.69 15.63
CA GLY A 124 -11.13 -12.63 16.10
C GLY A 124 -11.71 -13.53 15.01
N SER A 125 -12.39 -14.62 15.42
CA SER A 125 -12.87 -15.69 14.53
C SER A 125 -14.02 -15.31 13.57
N ASN A 126 -14.57 -14.10 13.68
CA ASN A 126 -15.74 -13.62 12.90
C ASN A 126 -15.44 -12.31 12.16
N ALA A 127 -14.16 -11.99 11.93
CA ALA A 127 -13.76 -10.79 11.22
C ALA A 127 -14.04 -10.96 9.72
N HIS A 128 -15.26 -10.63 9.29
CA HIS A 128 -15.66 -10.65 7.89
C HIS A 128 -15.56 -9.24 7.30
N VAL A 129 -14.99 -9.14 6.11
CA VAL A 129 -15.02 -7.90 5.33
C VAL A 129 -16.29 -7.92 4.50
N LEU A 130 -17.18 -6.95 4.74
CA LEU A 130 -18.43 -6.83 3.97
C LEU A 130 -18.23 -6.00 2.71
N GLU A 131 -17.45 -4.93 2.84
CA GLU A 131 -17.25 -3.94 1.78
C GLU A 131 -15.80 -3.48 1.77
N THR A 132 -15.28 -3.23 0.57
CA THR A 132 -13.92 -2.74 0.35
C THR A 132 -13.95 -1.61 -0.65
N SER A 133 -13.23 -0.54 -0.37
CA SER A 133 -12.89 0.50 -1.33
C SER A 133 -11.38 0.72 -1.35
N GLY A 134 -10.88 1.12 -2.51
CA GLY A 134 -9.48 1.45 -2.68
C GLY A 134 -9.31 2.66 -3.58
N LEU A 135 -8.35 3.51 -3.25
CA LEU A 135 -7.96 4.65 -4.07
C LEU A 135 -6.53 4.46 -4.58
N CYS A 136 -6.31 4.64 -5.89
CA CYS A 136 -4.99 4.52 -6.49
C CYS A 136 -4.34 3.15 -6.18
N ILE A 137 -3.21 3.12 -5.47
CA ILE A 137 -2.55 1.87 -5.09
C ILE A 137 -3.31 1.06 -4.01
N GLY A 138 -4.32 1.67 -3.37
CA GLY A 138 -5.22 0.96 -2.46
C GLY A 138 -6.23 0.05 -3.18
N ILE A 139 -6.38 0.16 -4.52
CA ILE A 139 -7.29 -0.71 -5.29
C ILE A 139 -6.84 -2.19 -5.23
N PRO A 140 -5.58 -2.56 -5.55
CA PRO A 140 -5.13 -3.94 -5.42
C PRO A 140 -5.39 -4.62 -4.06
N PRO A 141 -5.04 -4.02 -2.90
CA PRO A 141 -5.34 -4.66 -1.61
C PRO A 141 -6.84 -4.72 -1.30
N ALA A 142 -7.66 -3.79 -1.82
CA ALA A 142 -9.12 -3.86 -1.68
C ALA A 142 -9.68 -5.10 -2.42
N ILE A 143 -9.16 -5.37 -3.62
CA ILE A 143 -9.49 -6.58 -4.38
C ILE A 143 -9.10 -7.83 -3.58
N LEU A 144 -7.93 -7.86 -2.94
CA LEU A 144 -7.53 -8.99 -2.09
C LEU A 144 -8.48 -9.19 -0.91
N ALA A 145 -8.83 -8.09 -0.22
CA ALA A 145 -9.77 -8.14 0.91
C ALA A 145 -11.14 -8.69 0.51
N ALA A 146 -11.64 -8.32 -0.68
CA ALA A 146 -12.92 -8.79 -1.20
C ALA A 146 -12.87 -10.24 -1.72
N THR A 147 -11.71 -10.70 -2.18
CA THR A 147 -11.57 -12.00 -2.86
C THR A 147 -11.34 -13.14 -1.88
N PHE A 148 -10.56 -12.90 -0.82
CA PHE A 148 -10.12 -13.94 0.09
C PHE A 148 -10.90 -13.91 1.40
N LEU A 149 -11.24 -15.11 1.91
CA LEU A 149 -11.86 -15.29 3.22
C LEU A 149 -10.83 -15.59 4.32
N SER A 150 -9.60 -15.95 3.94
CA SER A 150 -8.49 -16.24 4.85
C SER A 150 -7.23 -15.49 4.41
N TYR A 151 -6.82 -14.54 5.23
CA TYR A 151 -5.67 -13.64 5.03
C TYR A 151 -4.35 -14.21 5.54
N ASP A 152 -4.31 -15.48 5.94
CA ASP A 152 -3.10 -16.26 6.25
C ASP A 152 -2.88 -17.43 5.26
N SER A 153 -3.72 -17.53 4.24
CA SER A 153 -3.64 -18.62 3.25
C SER A 153 -2.50 -18.43 2.26
N GLN A 154 -1.96 -19.54 1.77
CA GLN A 154 -0.92 -19.53 0.73
C GLN A 154 -1.40 -18.86 -0.56
N ASP A 155 -2.66 -19.05 -0.94
CA ASP A 155 -3.25 -18.44 -2.14
C ASP A 155 -3.27 -16.91 -2.04
N LEU A 156 -3.61 -16.37 -0.87
CA LEU A 156 -3.52 -14.94 -0.62
C LEU A 156 -2.08 -14.45 -0.70
N VAL A 157 -1.13 -15.15 -0.07
CA VAL A 157 0.29 -14.76 -0.13
C VAL A 157 0.78 -14.69 -1.58
N LEU A 158 0.44 -15.67 -2.42
CA LEU A 158 0.80 -15.69 -3.84
C LEU A 158 0.18 -14.52 -4.60
N ALA A 159 -1.13 -14.28 -4.41
CA ALA A 159 -1.82 -13.16 -5.03
C ALA A 159 -1.25 -11.80 -4.57
N ALA A 160 -0.95 -11.67 -3.28
CA ALA A 160 -0.39 -10.46 -2.70
C ALA A 160 1.00 -10.16 -3.26
N VAL A 161 1.86 -11.16 -3.42
CA VAL A 161 3.18 -11.03 -4.07
C VAL A 161 3.02 -10.59 -5.54
N GLY A 162 2.00 -11.10 -6.25
CA GLY A 162 1.63 -10.60 -7.57
C GLY A 162 1.32 -9.10 -7.58
N GLY A 163 0.57 -8.63 -6.57
CA GLY A 163 0.32 -7.20 -6.40
C GLY A 163 1.56 -6.38 -6.02
N VAL A 164 2.56 -6.95 -5.33
CA VAL A 164 3.86 -6.29 -5.10
C VAL A 164 4.56 -6.01 -6.42
N ARG A 165 4.59 -6.98 -7.34
CA ARG A 165 5.16 -6.80 -8.68
C ARG A 165 4.42 -5.69 -9.45
N LEU A 166 3.09 -5.68 -9.36
CA LEU A 166 2.28 -4.63 -9.97
C LEU A 166 2.61 -3.25 -9.39
N ALA A 167 2.68 -3.13 -8.05
CA ALA A 167 3.03 -1.88 -7.36
C ALA A 167 4.40 -1.35 -7.80
N PHE A 168 5.39 -2.24 -7.93
CA PHE A 168 6.71 -1.90 -8.46
C PHE A 168 6.62 -1.28 -9.86
N TRP A 169 5.93 -1.94 -10.78
CA TRP A 169 5.82 -1.44 -12.16
C TRP A 169 5.01 -0.14 -12.24
N ILE A 170 3.97 0.04 -11.44
CA ILE A 170 3.23 1.30 -11.35
C ILE A 170 4.18 2.44 -10.96
N GLY A 171 4.92 2.27 -9.86
CA GLY A 171 5.86 3.28 -9.37
C GLY A 171 6.99 3.57 -10.38
N LEU A 172 7.51 2.54 -11.05
CA LEU A 172 8.61 2.69 -12.02
C LEU A 172 8.14 3.40 -13.29
N ARG A 173 6.98 3.01 -13.83
CA ARG A 173 6.40 3.65 -15.03
C ARG A 173 5.99 5.08 -14.73
N GLY A 174 5.42 5.35 -13.54
CA GLY A 174 5.14 6.71 -13.08
C GLY A 174 6.40 7.58 -13.00
N SER A 175 7.47 7.04 -12.40
CA SER A 175 8.77 7.73 -12.32
C SER A 175 9.35 8.03 -13.71
N ARG A 176 9.22 7.09 -14.65
CA ARG A 176 9.68 7.27 -16.04
C ARG A 176 8.89 8.33 -16.78
N ALA A 177 7.56 8.34 -16.64
CA ALA A 177 6.71 9.36 -17.24
C ALA A 177 7.09 10.75 -16.73
N LEU A 178 7.29 10.91 -15.42
CA LEU A 178 7.68 12.18 -14.81
C LEU A 178 9.07 12.66 -15.27
N SER A 179 10.02 11.74 -15.38
CA SER A 179 11.38 12.03 -15.88
C SER A 179 11.40 12.54 -17.32
N SER A 180 10.37 12.23 -18.12
CA SER A 180 10.24 12.75 -19.50
C SER A 180 9.71 14.18 -19.56
N VAL A 181 8.99 14.62 -18.52
CA VAL A 181 8.37 15.94 -18.44
C VAL A 181 9.30 16.94 -17.76
N THR A 182 10.12 16.50 -16.79
CA THR A 182 11.07 17.36 -16.09
C THR A 182 12.35 16.62 -15.72
N ARG A 183 13.50 17.24 -16.03
CA ARG A 183 14.84 16.70 -15.67
C ARG A 183 15.10 16.75 -14.17
N ASP A 184 14.44 17.67 -13.46
CA ASP A 184 14.65 17.89 -12.03
C ASP A 184 13.91 16.89 -11.14
N TRP A 185 13.05 16.04 -11.71
CA TRP A 185 12.36 14.97 -10.95
C TRP A 185 13.33 14.04 -10.21
N THR A 186 14.48 13.78 -10.83
CA THR A 186 15.50 12.88 -10.26
C THR A 186 16.12 13.40 -8.96
N ARG A 187 15.98 14.68 -8.64
CA ARG A 187 16.49 15.32 -7.42
C ARG A 187 15.53 15.28 -6.23
N GLY A 188 14.27 14.88 -6.46
CA GLY A 188 13.25 14.81 -5.41
C GLY A 188 12.61 16.16 -5.04
N ASP A 189 12.91 17.22 -5.79
CA ASP A 189 12.46 18.59 -5.50
C ASP A 189 11.06 18.92 -6.07
N ILE A 190 10.45 18.00 -6.81
CA ILE A 190 9.15 18.21 -7.47
C ILE A 190 8.13 17.26 -6.86
N VAL A 191 7.00 17.82 -6.41
CA VAL A 191 5.86 17.05 -5.91
C VAL A 191 4.87 16.85 -7.05
N GLY A 192 4.60 15.59 -7.42
CA GLY A 192 3.69 15.24 -8.53
C GLY A 192 2.20 15.48 -8.27
N SER A 193 1.84 15.85 -7.03
CA SER A 193 0.47 16.15 -6.62
C SER A 193 0.44 17.27 -5.58
N ARG A 194 -0.64 18.06 -5.57
CA ARG A 194 -0.84 19.12 -4.57
C ARG A 194 -2.27 19.11 -4.05
N ARG A 195 -2.43 19.11 -2.74
CA ARG A 195 -3.73 19.26 -2.09
C ARG A 195 -4.09 20.74 -2.03
N ILE A 196 -5.26 21.09 -2.55
CA ILE A 196 -5.81 22.45 -2.49
C ILE A 196 -7.05 22.39 -1.60
N TRP A 197 -7.02 23.13 -0.49
CA TRP A 197 -8.14 23.21 0.46
C TRP A 197 -8.97 24.48 0.22
N GLY A 198 -10.24 24.45 0.64
CA GLY A 198 -11.11 25.64 0.61
C GLY A 198 -11.77 25.96 -0.73
N ILE A 199 -11.65 25.08 -1.74
CA ILE A 199 -12.35 25.20 -3.02
C ILE A 199 -13.39 24.09 -3.11
N LYS A 200 -14.66 24.43 -3.36
CA LYS A 200 -15.69 23.42 -3.65
C LYS A 200 -15.44 22.82 -5.04
N ALA A 201 -15.26 21.50 -5.14
CA ALA A 201 -15.12 20.81 -6.41
C ALA A 201 -16.50 20.41 -6.99
N PRO A 202 -16.69 20.38 -8.33
CA PRO A 202 -15.89 21.03 -9.35
C PRO A 202 -16.44 22.45 -9.60
N THR A 203 -15.68 23.49 -9.26
CA THR A 203 -16.06 24.86 -9.61
C THR A 203 -15.15 25.40 -10.70
N ARG A 204 -15.74 26.23 -11.58
CA ARG A 204 -15.05 27.04 -12.61
C ARG A 204 -13.76 27.71 -12.09
N ARG A 205 -13.72 28.05 -10.80
CA ARG A 205 -12.57 28.64 -10.11
C ARG A 205 -11.33 27.73 -10.06
N LEU A 206 -11.49 26.41 -9.94
CA LEU A 206 -10.35 25.47 -10.00
C LEU A 206 -9.81 25.39 -11.43
N THR A 207 -10.70 25.38 -12.43
CA THR A 207 -10.33 25.43 -13.85
C THR A 207 -9.60 26.74 -14.17
N GLU A 208 -10.11 27.88 -13.71
CA GLU A 208 -9.44 29.17 -13.89
C GLU A 208 -8.04 29.17 -13.23
N LEU A 209 -7.89 28.67 -12.01
CA LEU A 209 -6.57 28.56 -11.37
C LEU A 209 -5.58 27.64 -12.09
N LEU A 210 -6.07 26.56 -12.73
CA LEU A 210 -5.21 25.59 -13.43
C LEU A 210 -4.84 26.04 -14.86
N PHE A 211 -5.69 26.86 -15.49
CA PHE A 211 -5.54 27.24 -16.90
C PHE A 211 -5.32 28.74 -17.12
N SER A 212 -5.30 29.55 -16.06
CA SER A 212 -4.81 30.93 -16.15
C SER A 212 -3.34 30.90 -16.59
N PRO A 213 -2.97 31.64 -17.64
CA PRO A 213 -1.57 31.76 -18.04
C PRO A 213 -0.74 32.22 -16.84
N ASN A 214 0.34 31.51 -16.52
CA ASN A 214 1.30 31.95 -15.51
C ASN A 214 2.02 33.21 -16.01
N GLU A 215 1.40 34.37 -15.85
CA GLU A 215 2.04 35.67 -15.97
C GLU A 215 2.98 35.86 -14.77
N GLY A 216 4.16 35.23 -14.79
CA GLY A 216 5.17 35.46 -13.74
C GLY A 216 6.21 34.37 -13.46
N MET A 217 6.35 33.33 -14.29
CA MET A 217 7.45 32.35 -14.15
C MET A 217 8.26 32.19 -15.45
N LEU A 218 8.78 33.31 -15.96
CA LEU A 218 9.93 33.34 -16.86
C LEU A 218 11.04 34.18 -16.22
#